data_AF-A0A2G9NJ01-F1
#
_entry.id   AF-A0A2G9NJ01-F1
#
_cell.length_a   1.000
_cell.length_b   1.000
_cell.length_c   1.000
_cell.angle_alpha   90.00
_cell.angle_beta   90.00
_cell.angle_gamma   90.00
#
_symmetry.space_group_name_H-M   'P 1'
#
loop_
_entity.id
_entity.type
_entity.pdbx_description
1 polymer ?
#
loop_
_entity_poly.entity_id
_entity_poly.type
_entity_poly.pdbx_seq_one_letter_code
_entity_poly.pdbx_strand_id
1 'polypeptide(L)'
;MKTQFQGKPLIDVKGIPQVDLLQGEYGREVLGEYLEIVNSDYGANSALHVFRYNKKTGTIEGSNSYAVALLNQRVLKPQGIRTASFIDLEKIIGVNRDDLQLRGTYEDVALVLRSESDPNSYLAKNLMEQVEARNPKQKFPVMINLYDISLEKDADAPKGLTFVLNGDASIIYAPVLEGKNSSKNFSSLDENGLPILDKNASRILYTNDSGLSEAYLYWDLVFGSHCEYLASSGSFGRVVFVAEGDAKPF
;
A
#
# COMPACT_ATOMS: atom_id res chain seq x y z
N MET A 1 13.07 24.93 -8.35
CA MET A 1 13.91 23.71 -8.32
C MET A 1 13.12 22.75 -7.46
N LYS A 2 12.67 21.58 -7.98
CA LYS A 2 11.90 20.61 -7.16
C LYS A 2 12.84 20.05 -6.09
N THR A 3 12.38 19.93 -4.85
CA THR A 3 13.16 19.30 -3.79
C THR A 3 13.30 17.82 -4.12
N GLN A 4 14.53 17.30 -4.12
CA GLN A 4 14.77 15.88 -4.36
C GLN A 4 14.50 15.05 -3.10
N PHE A 5 14.08 13.81 -3.32
CA PHE A 5 13.98 12.83 -2.27
C PHE A 5 15.38 12.50 -1.69
N GLN A 6 15.54 12.62 -0.37
CA GLN A 6 16.77 12.26 0.36
C GLN A 6 16.45 11.18 1.40
N GLY A 7 16.39 9.93 0.95
CA GLY A 7 16.14 8.81 1.84
C GLY A 7 17.36 8.41 2.66
N LYS A 8 17.12 7.68 3.75
CA LYS A 8 18.19 7.01 4.48
C LYS A 8 18.33 5.57 3.96
N PRO A 9 19.55 5.07 3.75
CA PRO A 9 19.75 3.70 3.31
C PRO A 9 19.20 2.71 4.36
N LEU A 10 18.67 1.58 3.90
CA LEU A 10 18.18 0.52 4.80
C LEU A 10 19.32 -0.14 5.60
N ILE A 11 20.52 -0.24 5.01
CA ILE A 11 21.81 -0.60 5.63
C ILE A 11 22.88 0.22 4.88
N ASP A 12 23.92 0.74 5.55
CA ASP A 12 24.96 1.59 4.95
C ASP A 12 25.92 0.78 4.05
N VAL A 13 25.43 0.38 2.87
CA VAL A 13 26.18 -0.28 1.80
C VAL A 13 25.64 0.21 0.46
N LYS A 14 26.53 0.39 -0.52
CA LYS A 14 26.21 0.83 -1.88
C LYS A 14 25.21 -0.13 -2.56
N GLY A 15 24.13 0.40 -3.16
CA GLY A 15 23.13 -0.39 -3.90
C GLY A 15 21.91 -0.85 -3.09
N ILE A 16 21.73 -0.34 -1.88
CA ILE A 16 20.60 -0.70 -1.01
C ILE A 16 19.45 0.29 -1.18
N PRO A 17 18.18 -0.18 -1.20
CA PRO A 17 17.01 0.70 -1.27
C PRO A 17 17.02 1.76 -0.16
N GLN A 18 16.69 2.99 -0.52
CA GLN A 18 16.51 4.09 0.42
C GLN A 18 15.06 4.15 0.87
N VAL A 19 14.85 4.32 2.17
CA VAL A 19 13.51 4.32 2.78
C VAL A 19 13.33 5.51 3.71
N ASP A 20 12.19 6.18 3.61
CA ASP A 20 11.81 7.26 4.52
C ASP A 20 10.28 7.50 4.50
N LEU A 21 9.81 8.36 5.38
CA LEU A 21 8.44 8.88 5.40
C LEU A 21 8.29 10.10 4.49
N LEU A 22 7.08 10.36 4.01
CA LEU A 22 6.76 11.66 3.41
C LEU A 22 6.79 12.75 4.49
N GLN A 23 7.88 13.51 4.55
CA GLN A 23 8.11 14.48 5.61
C GLN A 23 8.84 15.74 5.15
N GLY A 24 8.82 16.76 6.00
CA GLY A 24 9.52 18.02 5.78
C GLY A 24 9.04 18.77 4.54
N GLU A 25 9.96 19.44 3.87
CA GLU A 25 9.68 20.21 2.65
C GLU A 25 9.27 19.31 1.48
N TYR A 26 10.01 18.23 1.26
CA TYR A 26 9.68 17.24 0.22
C TYR A 26 8.27 16.66 0.38
N GLY A 27 7.89 16.24 1.60
CA GLY A 27 6.55 15.74 1.87
C GLY A 27 5.45 16.77 1.59
N ARG A 28 5.70 18.06 1.84
CA ARG A 28 4.75 19.14 1.50
C ARG A 28 4.64 19.37 -0.01
N GLU A 29 5.74 19.30 -0.74
CA GLU A 29 5.74 19.41 -2.20
C GLU A 29 4.97 18.25 -2.83
N VAL A 30 5.24 17.02 -2.39
CA VAL A 30 4.51 15.81 -2.81
C VAL A 30 3.02 15.94 -2.52
N LEU A 31 2.64 16.41 -1.32
CA LEU A 31 1.25 16.65 -0.98
C LEU A 31 0.60 17.71 -1.88
N GLY A 32 1.31 18.81 -2.17
CA GLY A 32 0.84 19.86 -3.05
C GLY A 32 0.55 19.33 -4.46
N GLU A 33 1.52 18.64 -5.05
CA GLU A 33 1.40 18.02 -6.39
C GLU A 33 0.25 16.99 -6.42
N TYR A 34 0.16 16.14 -5.40
CA TYR A 34 -0.94 15.19 -5.25
C TYR A 34 -2.32 15.89 -5.21
N LEU A 35 -2.48 16.91 -4.37
CA LEU A 35 -3.75 17.62 -4.23
C LEU A 35 -4.14 18.41 -5.49
N GLU A 36 -3.16 18.95 -6.21
CA GLU A 36 -3.39 19.57 -7.52
C GLU A 36 -3.97 18.56 -8.52
N ILE A 37 -3.40 17.35 -8.59
CA ILE A 37 -3.92 16.25 -9.42
C ILE A 37 -5.34 15.86 -9.00
N VAL A 38 -5.58 15.67 -7.69
CA VAL A 38 -6.91 15.30 -7.18
C VAL A 38 -7.97 16.34 -7.53
N ASN A 39 -7.65 17.63 -7.40
CA ASN A 39 -8.59 18.71 -7.67
C ASN A 39 -8.86 18.88 -9.18
N SER A 40 -7.83 18.78 -10.01
CA SER A 40 -7.93 19.01 -11.46
C SER A 40 -8.47 17.80 -12.22
N ASP A 41 -7.89 16.61 -12.02
CA ASP A 41 -8.17 15.43 -12.84
C ASP A 41 -9.36 14.61 -12.29
N TYR A 42 -9.56 14.66 -10.97
CA TYR A 42 -10.54 13.86 -10.23
C TYR A 42 -11.65 14.69 -9.57
N GLY A 43 -11.74 15.98 -9.87
CA GLY A 43 -12.86 16.84 -9.43
C GLY A 43 -13.00 16.92 -7.91
N ALA A 44 -11.88 16.91 -7.19
CA ALA A 44 -11.84 16.92 -5.72
C ALA A 44 -12.58 15.73 -5.08
N ASN A 45 -12.49 14.55 -5.69
CA ASN A 45 -13.09 13.32 -5.15
C ASN A 45 -12.68 13.10 -3.69
N SER A 46 -13.66 12.97 -2.80
CA SER A 46 -13.44 12.90 -1.35
C SER A 46 -12.70 11.63 -0.92
N ALA A 47 -12.76 10.54 -1.68
CA ALA A 47 -11.99 9.33 -1.41
C ALA A 47 -10.47 9.55 -1.55
N LEU A 48 -10.05 10.61 -2.24
CA LEU A 48 -8.65 10.93 -2.48
C LEU A 48 -8.12 12.05 -1.55
N HIS A 49 -9.00 12.79 -0.88
CA HIS A 49 -8.66 13.87 0.06
C HIS A 49 -8.38 13.35 1.48
N VAL A 50 -7.45 12.40 1.61
CA VAL A 50 -7.12 11.76 2.90
C VAL A 50 -5.78 12.18 3.48
N PHE A 51 -4.81 12.55 2.62
CA PHE A 51 -3.50 12.98 3.06
C PHE A 51 -3.53 14.37 3.69
N ARG A 52 -2.80 14.54 4.79
CA ARG A 52 -2.67 15.84 5.49
C ARG A 52 -1.28 16.00 6.08
N TYR A 53 -0.76 17.23 6.06
CA TYR A 53 0.52 17.53 6.71
C TYR A 53 0.32 17.78 8.22
N ASN A 54 0.91 16.94 9.06
CA ASN A 54 0.95 17.14 10.49
C ASN A 54 2.12 18.07 10.86
N LYS A 55 1.81 19.32 11.19
CA LYS A 55 2.81 20.33 11.56
C LYS A 55 3.63 19.99 12.80
N LYS A 56 3.12 19.12 13.70
CA LYS A 56 3.84 18.74 14.93
C LYS A 56 4.91 17.71 14.66
N THR A 57 4.60 16.71 13.83
CA THR A 57 5.54 15.62 13.49
C THR A 57 6.34 15.93 12.24
N GLY A 58 5.90 16.89 11.41
CA GLY A 58 6.52 17.22 10.13
C GLY A 58 6.24 16.18 9.04
N THR A 59 5.28 15.29 9.23
CA THR A 59 4.99 14.16 8.32
C THR A 59 3.64 14.31 7.62
N ILE A 60 3.48 13.67 6.49
CA ILE A 60 2.19 13.43 5.84
C ILE A 60 1.52 12.25 6.55
N GLU A 61 0.29 12.46 6.96
CA GLU A 61 -0.55 11.47 7.62
C GLU A 61 -1.83 11.21 6.84
N GLY A 62 -2.49 10.11 7.20
CA GLY A 62 -3.66 9.61 6.49
C GLY A 62 -3.23 8.77 5.30
N SER A 63 -4.02 7.77 4.97
CA SER A 63 -3.81 6.91 3.81
C SER A 63 -5.08 6.08 3.60
N ASN A 64 -5.29 5.69 2.36
CA ASN A 64 -6.21 4.62 2.00
C ASN A 64 -5.75 4.01 0.67
N SER A 65 -6.32 2.87 0.31
CA SER A 65 -5.98 2.17 -0.92
C SER A 65 -6.07 3.03 -2.20
N TYR A 66 -7.10 3.87 -2.36
CA TYR A 66 -7.25 4.73 -3.54
C TYR A 66 -6.17 5.82 -3.64
N ALA A 67 -5.93 6.51 -2.53
CA ALA A 67 -5.01 7.64 -2.46
C ALA A 67 -3.57 7.19 -2.65
N VAL A 68 -3.20 6.03 -2.08
CA VAL A 68 -1.87 5.45 -2.24
C VAL A 68 -1.65 4.93 -3.67
N ALA A 69 -2.65 4.32 -4.30
CA ALA A 69 -2.56 3.93 -5.72
C ALA A 69 -2.33 5.15 -6.62
N LEU A 70 -3.09 6.22 -6.42
CA LEU A 70 -2.92 7.46 -7.20
C LEU A 70 -1.57 8.14 -6.95
N LEU A 71 -1.13 8.19 -5.69
CA LEU A 71 0.16 8.74 -5.29
C LEU A 71 1.32 8.00 -6.00
N ASN A 72 1.29 6.67 -5.99
CA ASN A 72 2.25 5.84 -6.73
C ASN A 72 2.22 6.16 -8.22
N GLN A 73 1.03 6.10 -8.83
CA GLN A 73 0.84 6.26 -10.26
C GLN A 73 1.32 7.62 -10.78
N ARG A 74 0.98 8.72 -10.10
CA ARG A 74 1.09 10.07 -10.66
C ARG A 74 2.22 10.90 -10.08
N VAL A 75 2.71 10.58 -8.89
CA VAL A 75 3.72 11.40 -8.20
C VAL A 75 5.02 10.65 -7.99
N LEU A 76 4.97 9.42 -7.45
CA LEU A 76 6.18 8.68 -7.07
C LEU A 76 6.83 7.95 -8.26
N LYS A 77 6.04 7.22 -9.07
CA LYS A 77 6.57 6.42 -10.19
C LYS A 77 7.37 7.25 -11.20
N PRO A 78 6.96 8.49 -11.59
CA PRO A 78 7.77 9.34 -12.47
C PRO A 78 9.14 9.71 -11.90
N GLN A 79 9.31 9.62 -10.58
CA GLN A 79 10.57 9.91 -9.87
C GLN A 79 11.40 8.64 -9.62
N GLY A 80 10.95 7.47 -10.08
CA GLY A 80 11.60 6.19 -9.79
C GLY A 80 11.44 5.73 -8.33
N ILE A 81 10.39 6.19 -7.66
CA ILE A 81 10.06 5.88 -6.26
C ILE A 81 8.73 5.12 -6.23
N ARG A 82 8.54 4.26 -5.23
CA ARG A 82 7.27 3.58 -4.95
C ARG A 82 6.98 3.55 -3.46
N THR A 83 5.75 3.26 -3.05
CA THR A 83 5.48 2.92 -1.65
C THR A 83 6.09 1.57 -1.27
N ALA A 84 6.32 1.37 0.02
CA ALA A 84 6.82 0.12 0.56
C ALA A 84 5.85 -1.04 0.32
N SER A 85 6.39 -2.20 -0.03
CA SER A 85 5.69 -3.48 0.03
C SER A 85 5.76 -4.05 1.44
N PHE A 86 5.02 -5.12 1.71
CA PHE A 86 5.14 -5.84 2.98
C PHE A 86 6.55 -6.37 3.24
N ILE A 87 7.25 -6.85 2.21
CA ILE A 87 8.62 -7.34 2.37
C ILE A 87 9.62 -6.20 2.63
N ASP A 88 9.38 -5.00 2.12
CA ASP A 88 10.19 -3.82 2.47
C ASP A 88 9.98 -3.43 3.94
N LEU A 89 8.72 -3.38 4.39
CA LEU A 89 8.38 -3.10 5.78
C LEU A 89 8.99 -4.15 6.72
N GLU A 90 8.97 -5.43 6.34
CA GLU A 90 9.60 -6.50 7.12
C GLU A 90 11.12 -6.31 7.25
N LYS A 91 11.79 -5.92 6.16
CA LYS A 91 13.23 -5.61 6.21
C LYS A 91 13.51 -4.39 7.09
N ILE A 92 12.67 -3.35 7.02
CA ILE A 92 12.76 -2.15 7.87
C ILE A 92 12.64 -2.52 9.35
N ILE A 93 11.68 -3.39 9.69
CA ILE A 93 11.51 -3.94 11.04
C ILE A 93 12.76 -4.71 11.46
N GLY A 94 13.28 -5.59 10.59
CA GLY A 94 14.45 -6.42 10.88
C GLY A 94 15.75 -5.65 11.17
N VAL A 95 15.88 -4.43 10.66
CA VAL A 95 17.05 -3.56 10.90
C VAL A 95 16.77 -2.43 11.92
N ASN A 96 15.63 -2.50 12.63
CA ASN A 96 15.24 -1.59 13.72
C ASN A 96 15.30 -0.08 13.36
N ARG A 97 14.71 0.30 12.21
CA ARG A 97 14.54 1.73 11.84
C ARG A 97 13.41 2.38 12.64
N ASP A 98 13.65 2.58 13.94
CA ASP A 98 12.70 3.19 14.88
C ASP A 98 12.33 4.64 14.50
N ASP A 99 13.17 5.30 13.70
CA ASP A 99 12.90 6.65 13.19
C ASP A 99 11.68 6.72 12.25
N LEU A 100 11.26 5.59 11.66
CA LEU A 100 10.06 5.51 10.82
C LEU A 100 8.77 5.25 11.62
N GLN A 101 8.87 4.91 12.91
CA GLN A 101 7.72 4.74 13.81
C GLN A 101 6.60 3.84 13.24
N LEU A 102 6.97 2.66 12.72
CA LEU A 102 5.99 1.69 12.19
C LEU A 102 5.03 1.13 13.27
N ARG A 103 5.38 1.28 14.56
CA ARG A 103 4.49 0.95 15.68
C ARG A 103 3.65 2.16 16.07
N GLY A 104 2.37 1.92 16.38
CA GLY A 104 1.38 2.95 16.71
C GLY A 104 0.80 3.71 15.50
N THR A 105 1.12 3.27 14.28
CA THR A 105 0.64 3.81 13.00
C THR A 105 0.02 2.71 12.15
N TYR A 106 -0.50 3.03 10.96
CA TYR A 106 -0.85 2.02 9.97
C TYR A 106 -0.35 2.42 8.58
N GLU A 107 -0.09 1.42 7.74
CA GLU A 107 0.39 1.56 6.36
C GLU A 107 -0.52 0.75 5.45
N ASP A 108 -1.12 1.38 4.43
CA ASP A 108 -1.87 0.68 3.39
C ASP A 108 -0.91 0.25 2.29
N VAL A 109 -0.83 -1.07 2.05
CA VAL A 109 0.28 -1.66 1.29
C VAL A 109 -0.20 -2.32 0.01
N ALA A 110 -1.29 -3.07 0.10
CA ALA A 110 -1.78 -3.93 -0.97
C ALA A 110 -3.31 -4.05 -0.95
N LEU A 111 -3.86 -4.62 -2.01
CA LEU A 111 -5.21 -5.16 -2.06
C LEU A 111 -5.16 -6.69 -2.00
N VAL A 112 -6.18 -7.29 -1.39
CA VAL A 112 -6.38 -8.74 -1.38
C VAL A 112 -7.72 -9.06 -2.00
N LEU A 113 -7.68 -9.77 -3.12
CA LEU A 113 -8.83 -10.22 -3.89
C LEU A 113 -9.07 -11.71 -3.62
N ARG A 114 -10.25 -12.06 -3.12
CA ARG A 114 -10.63 -13.43 -2.73
C ARG A 114 -11.75 -14.00 -3.59
N SER A 115 -12.77 -13.20 -3.86
CA SER A 115 -13.93 -13.56 -4.67
C SER A 115 -14.58 -12.29 -5.23
N GLU A 116 -15.54 -12.45 -6.15
CA GLU A 116 -16.37 -11.34 -6.66
C GLU A 116 -17.46 -10.89 -5.68
N SER A 117 -17.60 -11.58 -4.54
CA SER A 117 -18.64 -11.30 -3.55
C SER A 117 -18.30 -10.05 -2.72
N ASP A 118 -19.18 -9.68 -1.79
CA ASP A 118 -18.88 -8.62 -0.84
C ASP A 118 -17.77 -9.04 0.15
N PRO A 119 -17.00 -8.08 0.68
CA PRO A 119 -17.11 -6.63 0.43
C PRO A 119 -16.54 -6.19 -0.93
N ASN A 120 -16.99 -5.01 -1.39
CA ASN A 120 -16.50 -4.33 -2.60
C ASN A 120 -16.71 -5.13 -3.90
N SER A 121 -17.82 -5.87 -4.01
CA SER A 121 -18.13 -6.77 -5.12
C SER A 121 -17.93 -6.19 -6.53
N TYR A 122 -18.33 -4.93 -6.77
CA TYR A 122 -18.09 -4.27 -8.08
C TYR A 122 -16.59 -4.23 -8.44
N LEU A 123 -15.77 -3.74 -7.52
CA LEU A 123 -14.32 -3.61 -7.71
C LEU A 123 -13.64 -4.98 -7.73
N ALA A 124 -14.14 -5.90 -6.89
CA ALA A 124 -13.65 -7.26 -6.83
C ALA A 124 -13.84 -7.98 -8.17
N LYS A 125 -15.04 -7.88 -8.76
CA LYS A 125 -15.36 -8.42 -10.08
C LYS A 125 -14.47 -7.80 -11.17
N ASN A 126 -14.41 -6.47 -11.22
CA ASN A 126 -13.60 -5.77 -12.21
C ASN A 126 -12.12 -6.18 -12.14
N LEU A 127 -11.56 -6.29 -10.93
CA LEU A 127 -10.17 -6.69 -10.73
C LEU A 127 -9.96 -8.18 -11.04
N MET A 128 -10.93 -9.04 -10.71
CA MET A 128 -10.90 -10.47 -11.03
C MET A 128 -10.85 -10.71 -12.54
N GLU A 129 -11.68 -10.01 -13.32
CA GLU A 129 -11.66 -10.06 -14.78
C GLU A 129 -10.26 -9.70 -15.34
N GLN A 130 -9.61 -8.67 -14.79
CA GLN A 130 -8.25 -8.28 -15.20
C GLN A 130 -7.20 -9.34 -14.83
N VAL A 131 -7.33 -9.99 -13.67
CA VAL A 131 -6.45 -11.07 -13.22
C VAL A 131 -6.60 -12.30 -14.13
N GLU A 132 -7.83 -12.72 -14.39
CA GLU A 132 -8.14 -13.90 -15.22
C GLU A 132 -7.76 -13.67 -16.68
N ALA A 133 -7.90 -12.46 -17.20
CA ALA A 133 -7.43 -12.11 -18.55
C ALA A 133 -5.93 -12.32 -18.72
N ARG A 134 -5.13 -12.18 -17.66
CA ARG A 134 -3.68 -12.45 -17.67
C ARG A 134 -3.37 -13.92 -17.42
N ASN A 135 -4.10 -14.55 -16.52
CA ASN A 135 -3.93 -15.96 -16.17
C ASN A 135 -5.28 -16.63 -15.84
N PRO A 136 -5.93 -17.30 -16.81
CA PRO A 136 -7.23 -17.97 -16.60
C PRO A 136 -7.21 -19.12 -15.59
N LYS A 137 -6.02 -19.56 -15.16
CA LYS A 137 -5.83 -20.62 -14.15
C LYS A 137 -5.40 -20.06 -12.80
N GLN A 138 -5.47 -18.74 -12.63
CA GLN A 138 -5.09 -18.09 -11.39
C GLN A 138 -5.93 -18.66 -10.24
N LYS A 139 -5.26 -18.93 -9.12
CA LYS A 139 -5.93 -19.31 -7.87
C LYS A 139 -6.09 -18.09 -6.99
N PHE A 140 -7.15 -18.10 -6.18
CA PHE A 140 -7.46 -17.07 -5.20
C PHE A 140 -7.34 -17.66 -3.78
N PRO A 141 -7.05 -16.82 -2.76
CA PRO A 141 -6.90 -15.36 -2.84
C PRO A 141 -5.57 -14.93 -3.46
N VAL A 142 -5.55 -13.70 -4.00
CA VAL A 142 -4.34 -13.04 -4.49
C VAL A 142 -4.09 -11.73 -3.78
N MET A 143 -2.81 -11.38 -3.57
CA MET A 143 -2.37 -10.08 -3.08
C MET A 143 -1.73 -9.29 -4.23
N ILE A 144 -2.07 -8.01 -4.33
CA ILE A 144 -1.57 -7.10 -5.37
C ILE A 144 -1.11 -5.82 -4.67
N ASN A 145 0.15 -5.42 -4.83
CA ASN A 145 0.66 -4.21 -4.17
C ASN A 145 0.01 -2.94 -4.74
N LEU A 146 -0.15 -1.90 -3.92
CA LEU A 146 -0.76 -0.65 -4.37
C LEU A 146 0.09 0.12 -5.40
N TYR A 147 1.40 -0.15 -5.49
CA TYR A 147 2.25 0.39 -6.57
C TYR A 147 2.13 -0.39 -7.89
N ASP A 148 1.53 -1.58 -7.87
CA ASP A 148 1.28 -2.43 -9.05
C ASP A 148 -0.09 -2.12 -9.70
N ILE A 149 -0.85 -1.18 -9.14
CA ILE A 149 -2.14 -0.73 -9.67
C ILE A 149 -2.14 0.76 -9.98
N SER A 150 -2.96 1.11 -10.96
CA SER A 150 -3.33 2.48 -11.31
C SER A 150 -4.77 2.72 -10.94
N LEU A 151 -5.14 4.01 -10.88
CA LEU A 151 -6.50 4.43 -10.62
C LEU A 151 -7.10 5.08 -11.86
N GLU A 152 -8.35 4.73 -12.15
CA GLU A 152 -9.13 5.31 -13.24
C GLU A 152 -10.49 5.80 -12.74
N LYS A 153 -11.05 6.80 -13.43
CA LYS A 153 -12.41 7.26 -13.19
C LYS A 153 -13.40 6.27 -13.78
N ASP A 154 -14.35 5.84 -12.96
CA ASP A 154 -15.39 4.90 -13.35
C ASP A 154 -16.70 5.36 -12.68
N ALA A 155 -17.64 5.85 -13.49
CA ALA A 155 -18.89 6.41 -13.00
C ALA A 155 -19.81 5.37 -12.33
N ASP A 156 -19.62 4.08 -12.64
CA ASP A 156 -20.43 2.98 -12.08
C ASP A 156 -19.82 2.44 -10.78
N ALA A 157 -18.55 2.73 -10.51
CA ALA A 157 -17.89 2.31 -9.28
C ALA A 157 -18.38 3.10 -8.05
N PRO A 158 -18.44 2.50 -6.84
CA PRO A 158 -19.00 3.14 -5.64
C PRO A 158 -18.39 4.50 -5.22
N LYS A 159 -17.16 4.78 -5.66
CA LYS A 159 -16.43 6.03 -5.40
C LYS A 159 -16.13 6.82 -6.67
N GLY A 160 -16.73 6.48 -7.80
CA GLY A 160 -16.38 7.08 -9.08
C GLY A 160 -14.99 6.65 -9.59
N LEU A 161 -14.42 5.59 -9.01
CA LEU A 161 -13.02 5.18 -9.15
C LEU A 161 -12.91 3.66 -9.18
N THR A 162 -12.08 3.13 -10.09
CA THR A 162 -11.73 1.70 -10.15
C THR A 162 -10.22 1.49 -10.14
N PHE A 163 -9.79 0.29 -9.76
CA PHE A 163 -8.39 -0.13 -9.78
C PHE A 163 -8.07 -0.86 -11.09
N VAL A 164 -6.95 -0.50 -11.70
CA VAL A 164 -6.47 -1.10 -12.95
C VAL A 164 -5.08 -1.68 -12.73
N LEU A 165 -4.88 -2.95 -13.05
CA LEU A 165 -3.58 -3.59 -12.96
C LEU A 165 -2.61 -2.96 -13.97
N ASN A 166 -1.43 -2.53 -13.49
CA ASN A 166 -0.34 -2.10 -14.37
C ASN A 166 0.12 -3.27 -15.27
N GLY A 167 0.65 -3.00 -16.46
CA GLY A 167 1.02 -4.06 -17.42
C GLY A 167 1.99 -5.12 -16.86
N ASP A 168 2.84 -4.71 -15.93
CA ASP A 168 3.85 -5.51 -15.23
C ASP A 168 3.46 -5.87 -13.79
N ALA A 169 2.20 -5.65 -13.39
CA ALA A 169 1.72 -5.89 -12.03
C ALA A 169 2.00 -7.32 -11.56
N SER A 170 2.60 -7.45 -10.37
CA SER A 170 2.77 -8.73 -9.69
C SER A 170 1.45 -9.17 -9.05
N ILE A 171 1.01 -10.39 -9.39
CA ILE A 171 -0.19 -11.02 -8.82
C ILE A 171 0.27 -12.20 -7.96
N ILE A 172 0.26 -12.02 -6.64
CA ILE A 172 0.83 -12.97 -5.69
C ILE A 172 -0.27 -13.92 -5.21
N TYR A 173 -0.18 -15.21 -5.52
CA TYR A 173 -1.09 -16.20 -4.94
C TYR A 173 -0.83 -16.32 -3.44
N ALA A 174 -1.88 -16.12 -2.62
CA ALA A 174 -1.72 -15.84 -1.20
C ALA A 174 -2.61 -16.73 -0.31
N PRO A 175 -2.52 -18.07 -0.37
CA PRO A 175 -3.43 -18.98 0.36
C PRO A 175 -3.40 -18.79 1.89
N VAL A 176 -2.33 -18.20 2.44
CA VAL A 176 -2.29 -17.85 3.86
C VAL A 176 -3.35 -16.80 4.23
N LEU A 177 -3.84 -16.02 3.27
CA LEU A 177 -4.87 -14.99 3.44
C LEU A 177 -6.31 -15.51 3.27
N GLU A 178 -6.52 -16.83 3.29
CA GLU A 178 -7.86 -17.41 3.49
C GLU A 178 -8.37 -17.14 4.92
N GLY A 179 -9.68 -16.92 5.09
CA GLY A 179 -10.30 -16.57 6.38
C GLY A 179 -10.13 -17.62 7.46
N LYS A 180 -9.97 -18.90 7.10
CA LYS A 180 -9.58 -19.98 8.03
C LYS A 180 -8.24 -19.75 8.76
N ASN A 181 -7.43 -18.81 8.28
CA ASN A 181 -6.15 -18.42 8.89
C ASN A 181 -6.25 -17.13 9.71
N SER A 182 -7.43 -16.52 9.81
CA SER A 182 -7.64 -15.34 10.65
C SER A 182 -7.35 -15.64 12.12
N SER A 183 -6.81 -14.66 12.83
CA SER A 183 -6.35 -14.74 14.22
C SER A 183 -5.21 -15.73 14.46
N LYS A 184 -4.53 -16.21 13.41
CA LYS A 184 -3.30 -17.00 13.57
C LYS A 184 -2.09 -16.08 13.75
N ASN A 185 -1.09 -16.58 14.46
CA ASN A 185 0.13 -15.84 14.73
C ASN A 185 1.17 -16.06 13.64
N PHE A 186 2.06 -15.09 13.46
CA PHE A 186 3.24 -15.15 12.59
C PHE A 186 4.37 -14.30 13.19
N SER A 187 5.61 -14.59 12.83
CA SER A 187 6.79 -13.83 13.30
C SER A 187 7.45 -13.05 12.16
N SER A 188 7.48 -13.65 10.96
CA SER A 188 8.10 -13.09 9.77
C SER A 188 7.22 -13.24 8.54
N LEU A 189 7.64 -12.59 7.45
CA LEU A 189 7.04 -12.73 6.13
C LEU A 189 7.95 -13.54 5.20
N ASP A 190 7.38 -14.18 4.18
CA ASP A 190 8.12 -14.82 3.09
C ASP A 190 8.66 -13.80 2.07
N GLU A 191 9.34 -14.27 1.03
CA GLU A 191 9.92 -13.40 0.00
C GLU A 191 8.88 -12.58 -0.79
N ASN A 192 7.61 -12.98 -0.77
CA ASN A 192 6.49 -12.28 -1.40
C ASN A 192 5.76 -11.34 -0.44
N GLY A 193 6.21 -11.24 0.82
CA GLY A 193 5.57 -10.43 1.85
C GLY A 193 4.33 -11.09 2.48
N LEU A 194 4.18 -12.41 2.38
CA LEU A 194 3.08 -13.15 3.00
C LEU A 194 3.46 -13.68 4.40
N PRO A 195 2.54 -13.69 5.37
CA PRO A 195 2.83 -14.21 6.72
C PRO A 195 3.28 -15.66 6.75
N ILE A 196 4.36 -15.95 7.48
CA ILE A 196 4.77 -17.33 7.82
C ILE A 196 4.17 -17.69 9.18
N LEU A 197 3.12 -18.49 9.17
CA LEU A 197 2.36 -18.80 10.39
C LEU A 197 3.20 -19.58 11.41
N ASP A 198 3.21 -19.08 12.65
CA ASP A 198 3.88 -19.68 13.80
C ASP A 198 3.05 -19.43 15.07
N LYS A 199 2.56 -20.51 15.68
CA LYS A 199 1.73 -20.46 16.90
C LYS A 199 2.42 -19.82 18.11
N ASN A 200 3.75 -19.80 18.13
CA ASN A 200 4.54 -19.24 19.23
C ASN A 200 4.89 -17.75 19.01
N ALA A 201 4.55 -17.20 17.84
CA ALA A 201 4.82 -15.82 17.51
C ALA A 201 3.80 -14.85 18.12
N SER A 202 4.13 -13.56 18.11
CA SER A 202 3.35 -12.50 18.76
C SER A 202 2.54 -11.61 17.80
N ARG A 203 2.87 -11.58 16.51
CA ARG A 203 2.11 -10.78 15.53
C ARG A 203 0.92 -11.60 15.05
N ILE A 204 -0.22 -10.94 14.85
CA ILE A 204 -1.48 -11.59 14.51
C ILE A 204 -1.81 -11.28 13.04
N LEU A 205 -2.26 -12.29 12.30
CA LEU A 205 -2.86 -12.15 10.99
C LEU A 205 -4.38 -12.02 11.14
N TYR A 206 -4.95 -10.94 10.62
CA TYR A 206 -6.39 -10.81 10.46
C TYR A 206 -6.78 -10.83 8.99
N THR A 207 -7.61 -11.77 8.60
CA THR A 207 -8.07 -11.97 7.22
C THR A 207 -9.55 -12.39 7.19
N ASN A 208 -10.18 -12.42 6.02
CA ASN A 208 -11.56 -12.86 5.79
C ASN A 208 -11.62 -13.84 4.60
N ASP A 209 -12.81 -14.31 4.24
CA ASP A 209 -13.01 -15.35 3.21
C ASP A 209 -13.54 -14.84 1.87
N SER A 210 -13.86 -13.55 1.72
CA SER A 210 -14.60 -13.06 0.56
C SER A 210 -14.19 -11.67 0.09
N GLY A 211 -14.54 -11.38 -1.16
CA GLY A 211 -14.51 -10.05 -1.75
C GLY A 211 -13.12 -9.46 -1.95
N LEU A 212 -13.08 -8.13 -1.99
CA LEU A 212 -11.88 -7.32 -2.10
C LEU A 212 -11.69 -6.52 -0.80
N SER A 213 -10.51 -6.61 -0.22
CA SER A 213 -10.17 -5.91 1.02
C SER A 213 -8.81 -5.23 0.91
N GLU A 214 -8.62 -4.21 1.72
CA GLU A 214 -7.33 -3.57 1.94
C GLU A 214 -6.42 -4.51 2.72
N ALA A 215 -5.14 -4.55 2.35
CA ALA A 215 -4.08 -5.18 3.13
C ALA A 215 -3.08 -4.15 3.62
N TYR A 216 -2.87 -4.18 4.94
CA TYR A 216 -2.20 -3.14 5.69
C TYR A 216 -1.37 -3.71 6.85
N LEU A 217 -0.36 -2.95 7.27
CA LEU A 217 0.38 -3.18 8.51
C LEU A 217 -0.18 -2.25 9.60
N TYR A 218 -0.50 -2.78 10.77
CA TYR A 218 -1.20 -2.02 11.82
C TYR A 218 -0.51 -2.06 13.18
N TRP A 219 -0.41 -0.90 13.84
CA TRP A 219 -0.05 -0.56 15.23
C TRP A 219 0.99 -1.43 15.94
N ASP A 220 0.71 -2.72 16.12
CA ASP A 220 1.61 -3.69 16.74
C ASP A 220 2.31 -4.59 15.69
N LEU A 221 2.45 -4.11 14.46
CA LEU A 221 2.95 -4.83 13.29
C LEU A 221 2.07 -6.03 12.90
N VAL A 222 0.78 -5.92 13.20
CA VAL A 222 -0.28 -6.85 12.79
C VAL A 222 -0.45 -6.78 11.28
N PHE A 223 -0.62 -7.93 10.64
CA PHE A 223 -0.99 -8.00 9.21
C PHE A 223 -2.51 -8.05 9.11
N GLY A 224 -3.12 -7.00 8.59
CA GLY A 224 -4.54 -6.94 8.33
C GLY A 224 -4.84 -7.09 6.84
N SER A 225 -5.85 -7.87 6.49
CA SER A 225 -6.39 -7.97 5.12
C SER A 225 -7.92 -8.18 5.09
N HIS A 226 -8.60 -7.79 6.17
CA HIS A 226 -10.03 -8.01 6.39
C HIS A 226 -10.86 -6.72 6.34
N CYS A 227 -10.19 -5.56 6.22
CA CYS A 227 -10.86 -4.26 6.21
C CYS A 227 -11.52 -4.02 4.85
N GLU A 228 -12.82 -3.78 4.86
CA GLU A 228 -13.61 -3.50 3.66
C GLU A 228 -13.55 -2.03 3.22
N TYR A 229 -13.05 -1.14 4.07
CA TYR A 229 -13.16 0.30 3.90
C TYR A 229 -12.04 0.92 3.04
N LEU A 230 -11.97 0.55 1.76
CA LEU A 230 -10.91 0.96 0.82
C LEU A 230 -10.71 2.49 0.69
N ALA A 231 -11.72 3.30 1.03
CA ALA A 231 -11.68 4.76 0.96
C ALA A 231 -11.58 5.45 2.33
N SER A 232 -11.62 4.70 3.43
CA SER A 232 -11.52 5.28 4.77
C SER A 232 -10.08 5.55 5.13
N SER A 233 -9.83 6.62 5.88
CA SER A 233 -8.50 6.95 6.38
C SER A 233 -8.59 7.38 7.84
N GLY A 234 -7.85 6.70 8.70
CA GLY A 234 -7.58 7.12 10.08
C GLY A 234 -6.44 8.14 10.18
N SER A 235 -6.41 8.89 11.29
CA SER A 235 -5.40 9.94 11.56
C SER A 235 -3.95 9.45 11.68
N PHE A 236 -3.76 8.16 11.90
CA PHE A 236 -2.45 7.54 12.13
C PHE A 236 -1.89 6.84 10.89
N GLY A 237 -2.51 7.05 9.72
CA GLY A 237 -2.04 6.52 8.45
C GLY A 237 -0.69 7.13 8.11
N ARG A 238 0.20 6.32 7.56
CA ARG A 238 1.53 6.68 7.14
C ARG A 238 1.77 6.11 5.74
N VAL A 239 2.77 6.68 5.08
CA VAL A 239 3.23 6.21 3.78
C VAL A 239 4.73 6.15 3.84
N VAL A 240 5.26 4.94 3.99
CA VAL A 240 6.68 4.65 3.72
C VAL A 240 6.88 4.49 2.22
N PHE A 241 7.89 5.16 1.68
CA PHE A 241 8.33 4.93 0.30
C PHE A 241 9.72 4.30 0.26
N VAL A 242 10.02 3.76 -0.91
CA VAL A 242 11.25 3.07 -1.25
C VAL A 242 11.74 3.64 -2.58
N ALA A 243 12.99 4.06 -2.62
CA ALA A 243 13.73 4.31 -3.86
C ALA A 243 14.73 3.16 -4.05
N GLU A 244 14.61 2.45 -5.17
CA GLU A 244 15.55 1.39 -5.51
C GLU A 244 16.95 1.98 -5.77
N GLY A 245 17.97 1.22 -5.40
CA GLY A 245 19.38 1.64 -5.39
C GLY A 245 19.96 1.92 -6.77
N ASP A 246 19.55 3.05 -7.35
CA ASP A 246 20.16 3.81 -8.45
C ASP A 246 19.36 5.09 -8.78
N ALA A 247 18.39 5.50 -7.93
CA ALA A 247 17.68 6.77 -8.09
C ALA A 247 18.70 7.91 -8.18
N LYS A 248 18.94 8.37 -9.41
CA LYS A 248 19.96 9.36 -9.70
C LYS A 248 19.55 10.66 -9.01
N PRO A 249 20.40 11.27 -8.18
CA PRO A 249 20.23 12.67 -7.86
C PRO A 249 20.35 13.45 -9.18
N PHE A 250 19.32 14.20 -9.55
CA PHE A 250 19.34 15.15 -10.66
C PHE A 250 19.07 16.56 -10.17
#